data_AF-N1WR45-F1
#
_entry.id   AF-N1WR45-F1
#
_cell.length_a   1.000
_cell.length_b   1.000
_cell.length_c   1.000
_cell.angle_alpha   90.00
_cell.angle_beta   90.00
_cell.angle_gamma   90.00
#
_symmetry.space_group_name_H-M   'P 1'
#
loop_
_entity.id
_entity.type
_entity.pdbx_description
1 polymer ?
#
loop_
_entity_poly.entity_id
_entity_poly.type
_entity_poly.pdbx_seq_one_letter_code
_entity_poly.pdbx_strand_id
1 'polypeptide(L)'
;MKKKSLRPEWFALIQEACKLGRQNSQGSGNSKTKMFHFLLPALFLFGRLESAETNPWSLSIQERIINRKHVSHIVIETRADHIRVSLLLNERYPYNYKAGSSSFFIKANDEKEALEISEKLDRYLESGWNLKIYLSGSEITRYDLDKTIR
;
A
#
# COMPACT_ATOMS: atom_id res chain seq x y z
N MET A 1 -19.72 2.32 23.05
CA MET A 1 -18.58 1.38 23.17
C MET A 1 -19.10 0.02 23.64
N LYS A 2 -19.11 -1.01 22.78
CA LYS A 2 -19.51 -2.38 23.16
C LYS A 2 -18.23 -3.22 23.37
N LYS A 3 -18.01 -3.69 24.60
CA LYS A 3 -16.95 -4.66 24.92
C LYS A 3 -17.27 -5.99 24.23
N LYS A 4 -16.39 -6.49 23.37
CA LYS A 4 -16.51 -7.84 22.79
C LYS A 4 -16.14 -8.86 23.87
N SER A 5 -17.13 -9.62 24.31
CA SER A 5 -16.98 -10.81 25.15
C SER A 5 -16.30 -11.91 24.35
N LEU A 6 -15.24 -12.50 24.88
CA LEU A 6 -14.54 -13.66 24.31
C LEU A 6 -15.45 -14.89 24.42
N ARG A 7 -15.60 -15.63 23.31
CA ARG A 7 -16.46 -16.83 23.26
C ARG A 7 -15.89 -17.94 24.16
N PRO A 8 -16.77 -18.71 24.86
CA PRO A 8 -16.39 -19.67 25.90
C PRO A 8 -15.50 -20.83 25.42
N GLU A 9 -15.45 -21.11 24.12
CA GLU A 9 -14.63 -22.20 23.55
C GLU A 9 -13.12 -21.93 23.65
N TRP A 10 -12.72 -20.67 23.80
CA TRP A 10 -11.31 -20.29 23.94
C TRP A 10 -10.72 -20.63 25.30
N PHE A 11 -11.54 -20.67 26.36
CA PHE A 11 -11.06 -21.00 27.71
C PHE A 11 -10.73 -22.50 27.83
N ALA A 12 -11.46 -23.37 27.12
CA ALA A 12 -11.20 -24.81 27.13
C ALA A 12 -9.85 -25.16 26.50
N LEU A 13 -9.53 -24.56 25.35
CA LEU A 13 -8.26 -24.75 24.64
C LEU A 13 -7.05 -24.27 25.46
N ILE A 14 -7.19 -23.18 26.22
CA ILE A 14 -6.12 -22.68 27.09
C ILE A 14 -5.88 -23.62 28.29
N GLN A 15 -6.95 -24.16 28.88
CA GLN A 15 -6.82 -25.10 29.99
C GLN A 15 -6.15 -26.42 29.57
N GLU A 16 -6.45 -26.90 28.36
CA GLU A 16 -5.87 -28.13 27.82
C GLU A 16 -4.38 -27.98 27.48
N ALA A 17 -3.98 -26.82 26.94
CA ALA A 17 -2.58 -26.46 26.72
C ALA A 17 -1.78 -26.35 28.04
N CYS A 18 -2.38 -25.79 29.10
CA CYS A 18 -1.74 -25.74 30.41
C CYS A 18 -1.58 -27.11 31.08
N LYS A 19 -2.47 -28.06 30.78
CA LYS A 19 -2.42 -29.42 31.34
C LYS A 19 -1.31 -30.26 30.68
N LEU A 20 -1.10 -30.09 29.37
CA LEU A 20 -0.02 -30.72 28.61
C LEU A 20 1.37 -30.21 29.01
N GLY A 21 1.48 -28.93 29.40
CA GLY A 21 2.75 -28.36 29.89
C GLY A 21 3.21 -28.88 31.26
N ARG A 22 2.32 -29.49 32.06
CA ARG A 22 2.61 -29.91 33.44
C ARG A 22 3.07 -31.36 33.59
N GLN A 23 2.96 -32.19 32.55
CA GLN A 23 3.35 -33.60 32.61
C GLN A 23 4.82 -33.90 32.24
N ASN A 24 5.58 -32.92 31.73
CA ASN A 24 6.95 -33.15 31.23
C ASN A 24 8.07 -32.76 32.21
N SER A 25 7.79 -32.57 33.50
CA SER A 25 8.81 -32.20 34.49
C SER A 25 8.94 -33.22 35.62
N GLN A 26 9.37 -34.44 35.30
CA GLN A 26 9.98 -35.37 36.27
C GLN A 26 10.81 -36.41 35.51
N GLY A 27 12.14 -36.27 35.53
CA GLY A 27 13.04 -37.19 34.83
C GLY A 27 14.51 -36.77 34.83
N SER A 28 15.20 -37.12 35.92
CA SER A 28 16.63 -37.42 36.12
C SER A 28 17.64 -37.32 34.95
N GLY A 29 18.82 -36.75 35.24
CA GLY A 29 20.11 -37.33 34.80
C GLY A 29 20.96 -36.54 33.80
N ASN A 30 22.18 -36.20 34.23
CA ASN A 30 23.38 -35.79 33.47
C ASN A 30 23.33 -35.89 31.92
N SER A 31 23.60 -34.79 31.21
CA SER A 31 24.65 -34.72 30.16
C SER A 31 24.60 -33.37 29.45
N LYS A 32 25.78 -32.92 29.04
CA LYS A 32 26.10 -31.67 28.36
C LYS A 32 25.26 -31.43 27.10
N THR A 33 25.06 -30.14 26.83
CA THR A 33 24.90 -29.51 25.50
C THR A 33 23.60 -29.76 24.73
N LYS A 34 23.04 -28.65 24.25
CA LYS A 34 22.03 -28.48 23.18
C LYS A 34 20.58 -28.74 23.58
N MET A 35 19.83 -27.67 23.80
CA MET A 35 18.45 -27.49 23.30
C MET A 35 17.86 -26.14 23.76
N PHE A 36 18.56 -25.04 23.50
CA PHE A 36 17.86 -23.77 23.27
C PHE A 36 17.71 -23.69 21.76
N HIS A 37 16.52 -23.95 21.22
CA HIS A 37 16.03 -23.54 19.89
C HIS A 37 14.87 -24.47 19.49
N PHE A 38 13.70 -24.35 20.12
CA PHE A 38 12.53 -25.06 19.58
C PHE A 38 11.18 -24.40 19.87
N LEU A 39 11.11 -23.06 19.84
CA LEU A 39 9.84 -22.33 19.90
C LEU A 39 9.85 -21.05 19.03
N LEU A 40 10.41 -21.12 17.82
CA LEU A 40 10.43 -19.96 16.90
C LEU A 40 10.02 -20.14 15.42
N PRO A 41 9.40 -21.26 14.95
CA PRO A 41 8.94 -21.31 13.56
C PRO A 41 7.43 -21.17 13.34
N ALA A 42 6.61 -20.81 14.34
CA ALA A 42 5.15 -20.74 14.17
C ALA A 42 4.60 -19.34 13.81
N LEU A 43 5.39 -18.26 13.91
CA LEU A 43 4.92 -16.89 13.67
C LEU A 43 5.18 -16.37 12.24
N PHE A 44 5.71 -17.19 11.33
CA PHE A 44 6.02 -16.77 9.96
C PHE A 44 4.96 -17.15 8.90
N LEU A 45 3.85 -17.81 9.30
CA LEU A 45 2.83 -18.28 8.35
C LEU A 45 1.61 -17.36 8.20
N PHE A 46 1.52 -16.26 8.96
CA PHE A 46 0.35 -15.35 8.92
C PHE A 46 0.56 -14.04 8.14
N GLY A 47 1.68 -13.90 7.43
CA GLY A 47 2.11 -12.63 6.82
C GLY A 47 2.07 -12.58 5.30
N ARG A 48 1.09 -13.19 4.63
CA ARG A 48 0.81 -12.85 3.22
C ARG A 48 -0.62 -12.34 3.09
N LEU A 49 -0.86 -11.14 3.61
CA LEU A 49 -1.82 -10.25 2.94
C LEU A 49 -1.14 -9.84 1.63
N GLU A 50 -1.26 -10.67 0.60
CA GLU A 50 -1.15 -10.16 -0.76
C GLU A 50 -2.31 -9.19 -0.93
N SER A 51 -2.03 -7.91 -0.70
CA SER A 51 -2.90 -6.85 -1.20
C SER A 51 -3.03 -7.11 -2.69
N ALA A 52 -4.23 -7.48 -3.16
CA ALA A 52 -4.56 -7.53 -4.57
C ALA A 52 -4.50 -6.09 -5.09
N GLU A 53 -3.28 -5.62 -5.32
CA GLU A 53 -2.96 -4.27 -5.72
C GLU A 53 -3.27 -4.17 -7.21
N THR A 54 -4.32 -3.40 -7.55
CA THR A 54 -4.75 -3.18 -8.92
C THR A 54 -3.60 -2.54 -9.70
N ASN A 55 -3.07 -3.26 -10.69
CA ASN A 55 -2.06 -2.72 -11.60
C ASN A 55 -2.68 -1.59 -12.44
N PRO A 56 -2.22 -0.32 -12.35
CA PRO A 56 -2.76 0.79 -13.13
C PRO A 56 -2.74 0.59 -14.65
N TRP A 57 -1.95 -0.39 -15.11
CA TRP A 57 -1.69 -0.67 -16.52
C TRP A 57 -2.54 -1.82 -17.06
N SER A 58 -3.41 -2.44 -16.25
CA SER A 58 -4.41 -3.42 -16.71
C SER A 58 -5.70 -2.77 -17.23
N LEU A 59 -5.85 -1.45 -17.05
CA LEU A 59 -7.00 -0.66 -17.51
C LEU A 59 -6.80 -0.17 -18.94
N SER A 60 -7.87 0.37 -19.54
CA SER A 60 -7.81 0.96 -20.88
C SER A 60 -6.72 2.03 -20.95
N ILE A 61 -6.05 2.19 -22.11
CA ILE A 61 -4.95 3.17 -22.27
C ILE A 61 -5.37 4.60 -21.91
N GLN A 62 -6.67 4.90 -22.02
CA GLN A 62 -7.29 6.20 -21.77
C GLN A 62 -7.66 6.43 -20.31
N GLU A 63 -7.62 5.41 -19.45
CA GLU A 63 -8.01 5.51 -18.04
C GLU A 63 -7.01 4.80 -17.15
N ARG A 64 -6.61 5.44 -16.04
CA ARG A 64 -5.73 4.80 -15.05
C ARG A 64 -6.23 5.07 -13.65
N ILE A 65 -6.05 4.09 -12.77
CA ILE A 65 -6.26 4.24 -11.32
C ILE A 65 -4.89 4.23 -10.67
N ILE A 66 -4.48 5.35 -10.10
CA ILE A 66 -3.16 5.55 -9.50
C ILE A 66 -3.29 5.86 -8.01
N ASN A 67 -2.21 5.70 -7.26
CA ASN A 67 -2.15 5.96 -5.83
C ASN A 67 -0.77 6.53 -5.48
N ARG A 68 -0.52 6.83 -4.20
CA ARG A 68 0.74 7.43 -3.75
C ARG A 68 1.99 6.64 -4.15
N LYS A 69 1.91 5.31 -4.23
CA LYS A 69 3.04 4.43 -4.58
C LYS A 69 3.41 4.51 -6.05
N HIS A 70 2.44 4.85 -6.90
CA HIS A 70 2.64 5.01 -8.34
C HIS A 70 3.23 6.38 -8.69
N VAL A 71 2.96 7.40 -7.87
CA VAL A 71 3.42 8.78 -8.11
C VAL A 71 4.79 8.98 -7.47
N SER A 72 5.82 9.20 -8.29
CA SER A 72 7.16 9.53 -7.79
C SER A 72 7.28 11.01 -7.44
N HIS A 73 6.84 11.89 -8.34
CA HIS A 73 6.93 13.34 -8.19
C HIS A 73 5.70 14.02 -8.77
N ILE A 74 5.36 15.17 -8.18
CA ILE A 74 4.42 16.15 -8.70
C ILE A 74 5.25 17.40 -8.97
N VAL A 75 5.35 17.81 -10.23
CA VAL A 75 6.24 18.90 -10.66
C VAL A 75 5.43 19.96 -11.39
N ILE A 76 5.61 21.22 -11.01
CA ILE A 76 5.10 22.34 -11.79
C ILE A 76 6.13 22.67 -12.87
N GLU A 77 5.74 22.56 -14.13
CA GLU A 77 6.57 22.87 -15.28
C GLU A 77 6.02 24.10 -16.00
N THR A 78 6.90 25.08 -16.24
CA THR A 78 6.60 26.23 -17.09
C THR A 78 7.07 25.92 -18.51
N ARG A 79 6.16 26.00 -19.49
CA ARG A 79 6.45 25.93 -20.91
C ARG A 79 6.28 27.32 -21.54
N ALA A 80 6.72 27.48 -22.79
CA ALA A 80 6.61 28.75 -23.50
C ALA A 80 5.16 29.19 -23.74
N ASP A 81 4.23 28.23 -23.78
CA ASP A 81 2.84 28.41 -24.16
C ASP A 81 1.84 28.15 -23.02
N HIS A 82 2.23 27.41 -21.98
CA HIS A 82 1.36 27.10 -20.85
C HIS A 82 2.16 26.70 -19.60
N ILE A 83 1.48 26.66 -18.45
CA ILE A 83 1.99 26.03 -17.24
C ILE A 83 1.29 24.68 -17.09
N ARG A 84 2.00 23.69 -16.55
CA ARG A 84 1.41 22.37 -16.31
C ARG A 84 1.90 21.72 -15.03
N VAL A 85 1.02 20.95 -14.41
CA VAL A 85 1.34 20.07 -13.29
C VAL A 85 1.58 18.68 -13.84
N SER A 86 2.80 18.19 -13.73
CA SER A 86 3.24 16.89 -14.24
C SER A 86 3.35 15.87 -13.12
N LEU A 87 2.68 14.74 -13.29
CA LEU A 87 2.76 13.54 -12.46
C LEU A 87 3.74 12.56 -13.11
N LEU A 88 4.83 12.27 -12.41
CA LEU A 88 5.77 11.23 -12.82
C LEU A 88 5.32 9.88 -12.28
N LEU A 89 4.68 9.10 -13.14
CA LEU A 89 4.11 7.80 -12.80
C LEU A 89 5.09 6.67 -13.08
N ASN A 90 5.25 5.79 -12.11
CA ASN A 90 6.00 4.55 -12.25
C ASN A 90 5.07 3.40 -12.65
N GLU A 91 5.54 2.55 -13.57
CA GLU A 91 4.75 1.41 -14.02
C GLU A 91 4.49 0.38 -12.93
N ARG A 92 5.49 0.18 -12.05
CA ARG A 92 5.46 -0.84 -11.01
C ARG A 92 5.93 -0.28 -9.68
N TYR A 93 5.27 -0.74 -8.62
CA TYR A 93 5.73 -0.60 -7.25
C TYR A 93 6.13 -1.98 -6.69
N PRO A 94 7.20 -2.11 -5.90
CA PRO A 94 8.21 -1.08 -5.59
C PRO A 94 9.01 -0.65 -6.82
N TYR A 95 9.64 0.54 -6.75
CA TYR A 95 10.42 1.11 -7.86
C TYR A 95 11.40 0.07 -8.42
N ASN A 96 11.37 -0.12 -9.73
CA ASN A 96 12.26 -1.00 -10.46
C ASN A 96 12.88 -0.21 -11.60
N TYR A 97 14.21 -0.15 -11.66
CA TYR A 97 14.94 0.57 -12.71
C TYR A 97 14.67 0.04 -14.14
N LYS A 98 14.13 -1.18 -14.26
CA LYS A 98 13.69 -1.77 -15.52
C LYS A 98 12.23 -1.44 -15.87
N ALA A 99 11.45 -0.90 -14.94
CA ALA A 99 10.07 -0.52 -15.18
C ALA A 99 10.03 0.88 -15.81
N GLY A 100 9.11 1.08 -16.76
CA GLY A 100 8.92 2.38 -17.38
C GLY A 100 8.46 3.41 -16.36
N SER A 101 8.91 4.65 -16.55
CA SER A 101 8.28 5.82 -15.95
C SER A 101 7.77 6.72 -17.05
N SER A 102 6.65 7.38 -16.82
CA SER A 102 6.02 8.24 -17.81
C SER A 102 5.47 9.49 -17.14
N SER A 103 5.64 10.63 -17.82
CA SER A 103 5.11 11.91 -17.38
C SER A 103 3.71 12.11 -17.97
N PHE A 104 2.76 12.38 -17.10
CA PHE A 104 1.40 12.79 -17.46
C PHE A 104 1.12 14.15 -16.86
N PHE A 105 0.40 15.03 -17.55
CA PHE A 105 0.29 16.42 -17.13
C PHE A 105 -1.13 16.96 -17.18
N ILE A 106 -1.42 17.88 -16.27
CA ILE A 106 -2.64 18.71 -16.25
C ILE A 106 -2.21 20.12 -16.66
N LYS A 107 -2.84 20.70 -17.69
CA LYS A 107 -2.62 22.11 -18.02
C LYS A 107 -3.25 23.00 -16.96
N ALA A 108 -2.55 24.07 -16.61
CA ALA A 108 -3.02 25.13 -15.75
C ALA A 108 -2.93 26.46 -16.50
N ASN A 109 -3.85 27.38 -16.21
CA ASN A 109 -3.90 28.69 -16.83
C ASN A 109 -2.83 29.63 -16.25
N ASP A 110 -2.55 29.49 -14.96
CA ASP A 110 -1.55 30.31 -14.24
C ASP A 110 -0.80 29.50 -13.16
N GLU A 111 0.23 30.12 -12.59
CA GLU A 111 1.09 29.49 -11.57
C GLU A 111 0.33 29.18 -10.28
N LYS A 112 -0.66 30.00 -9.94
CA LYS A 112 -1.45 29.84 -8.72
C LYS A 112 -2.35 28.61 -8.84
N GLU A 113 -3.04 28.45 -9.98
CA GLU A 113 -3.83 27.27 -10.28
C GLU A 113 -2.94 26.01 -10.31
N ALA A 114 -1.75 26.09 -10.91
CA ALA A 114 -0.81 24.97 -10.92
C ALA A 114 -0.41 24.56 -9.49
N LEU A 115 -0.14 25.54 -8.62
CA LEU A 115 0.17 25.29 -7.22
C LEU A 115 -1.02 24.65 -6.49
N GLU A 116 -2.22 25.20 -6.64
CA GLU A 116 -3.44 24.67 -6.02
C GLU A 116 -3.73 23.23 -6.46
N ILE A 117 -3.58 22.93 -7.76
CA ILE A 117 -3.72 21.57 -8.29
C ILE A 117 -2.67 20.65 -7.67
N SER A 118 -1.40 21.07 -7.64
CA SER A 118 -0.31 20.26 -7.12
C SER A 118 -0.50 19.89 -5.64
N GLU A 119 -0.82 20.86 -4.78
CA GLU A 119 -1.05 20.64 -3.35
C GLU A 119 -2.30 19.80 -3.09
N LYS A 120 -3.36 20.00 -3.89
CA LYS A 120 -4.60 19.22 -3.79
C LYS A 120 -4.34 17.75 -4.10
N LEU A 121 -3.59 17.47 -5.17
CA LEU A 121 -3.25 16.11 -5.56
C LEU A 121 -2.30 15.45 -4.54
N ASP A 122 -1.28 16.18 -4.09
CA ASP A 122 -0.33 15.65 -3.12
C ASP A 122 -1.04 15.25 -1.82
N ARG A 123 -1.82 16.17 -1.24
CA ARG A 123 -2.60 15.90 -0.01
C ARG A 123 -3.56 14.73 -0.18
N TYR A 124 -4.22 14.62 -1.33
CA TYR A 124 -5.12 13.52 -1.60
C TYR A 124 -4.38 12.18 -1.66
N LEU A 125 -3.26 12.12 -2.38
CA LEU A 125 -2.45 10.91 -2.51
C LEU A 125 -1.83 10.52 -1.17
N GLU A 126 -1.33 11.48 -0.37
CA GLU A 126 -0.79 11.22 0.97
C GLU A 126 -1.80 10.54 1.90
N SER A 127 -3.09 10.83 1.74
CA SER A 127 -4.13 10.16 2.53
C SER A 127 -4.39 8.70 2.13
N GLY A 128 -3.70 8.19 1.11
CA GLY A 128 -3.71 6.78 0.71
C GLY A 128 -4.86 6.39 -0.24
N TRP A 129 -5.65 7.34 -0.72
CA TRP A 129 -6.75 7.07 -1.65
C TRP A 129 -6.27 6.89 -3.09
N ASN A 130 -7.10 6.20 -3.88
CA ASN A 130 -6.90 6.02 -5.30
C ASN A 130 -7.45 7.21 -6.09
N LEU A 131 -6.69 7.65 -7.08
CA LEU A 131 -7.01 8.71 -8.02
C LEU A 131 -7.30 8.08 -9.38
N LYS A 132 -8.48 8.34 -9.96
CA LYS A 132 -8.77 7.94 -11.34
C LYS A 132 -8.44 9.10 -12.29
N ILE A 133 -7.64 8.85 -13.32
CA ILE A 133 -7.24 9.83 -14.33
C ILE A 133 -7.72 9.38 -15.73
N TYR A 134 -8.14 10.37 -16.53
CA TYR A 134 -8.55 10.19 -17.92
C TYR A 134 -7.56 10.90 -18.83
N LEU A 135 -7.13 10.22 -19.89
CA LEU A 135 -5.96 10.58 -20.67
C LEU A 135 -6.31 10.85 -22.13
N SER A 136 -5.75 11.92 -22.67
CA SER A 136 -5.59 12.17 -24.11
C SER A 136 -4.09 12.22 -24.42
N GLY A 137 -3.51 11.07 -24.78
CA GLY A 137 -2.06 10.91 -24.82
C GLY A 137 -1.46 11.04 -23.42
N SER A 138 -0.57 12.01 -23.22
CA SER A 138 0.03 12.34 -21.91
C SER A 138 -0.75 13.39 -21.13
N GLU A 139 -1.77 14.02 -21.73
CA GLU A 139 -2.57 15.04 -21.07
C GLU A 139 -3.68 14.39 -20.24
N ILE A 140 -3.76 14.77 -18.97
CA ILE A 140 -4.85 14.41 -18.06
C ILE A 140 -5.97 15.42 -18.28
N THR A 141 -7.00 15.01 -19.02
CA THR A 141 -8.14 15.86 -19.34
C THR A 141 -9.16 15.93 -18.22
N ARG A 142 -9.17 14.92 -17.34
CA ARG A 142 -10.03 14.83 -16.15
C ARG A 142 -9.39 13.94 -15.10
N TYR A 143 -9.67 14.24 -13.84
CA TYR A 143 -9.32 13.36 -12.72
C TYR A 143 -10.43 13.35 -11.65
N ASP A 144 -10.74 12.17 -11.11
CA ASP A 144 -11.77 11.97 -10.10
C ASP A 144 -11.12 11.62 -8.75
N LEU A 145 -11.49 12.38 -7.71
CA LEU A 145 -11.03 12.21 -6.33
C LEU A 145 -12.10 11.49 -5.50
N ASP A 146 -12.24 10.18 -5.69
CA ASP A 146 -13.28 9.39 -5.04
C ASP A 146 -12.69 8.32 -4.11
N LYS A 147 -13.05 8.42 -2.82
CA LYS A 147 -12.62 7.49 -1.76
C LYS A 147 -13.21 6.09 -1.91
N THR A 148 -14.21 5.92 -2.77
CA THR A 148 -14.83 4.62 -3.05
C THR A 148 -14.11 3.83 -4.14
N ILE A 149 -13.15 4.43 -4.85
CA ILE A 149 -12.31 3.75 -5.84
C ILE A 149 -11.41 2.74 -5.12
N ARG A 150 -11.61 1.45 -5.39
CA ARG A 150 -10.84 0.34 -4.81
C ARG A 150 -9.67 -0.07 -5.69
#